data_AF-B5W1S9-F1
#
_entry.id   AF-B5W1S9-F1
#
_cell.length_a   1.000
_cell.length_b   1.000
_cell.length_c   1.000
_cell.angle_alpha   90.00
_cell.angle_beta   90.00
_cell.angle_gamma   90.00
#
_symmetry.space_group_name_H-M   'P 1'
#
loop_
_entity.id
_entity.type
_entity.pdbx_description
1 polymer ?
#
loop_
_entity_poly.entity_id
_entity_poly.type
_entity_poly.pdbx_seq_one_letter_code
_entity_poly.pdbx_strand_id
1 'polypeptide(L)'
;MRLNHAPEAIDEDLEQGDPFFRVPESIMQYFYSNRDQLTLCPGGTSFPFQVGSFAYPLGTQGYLVQLLCFQTAYQNNYNFFVYRETNQGVKVSRVKLPSFEINSSGQRVETQIDEVVGLVDYDPIQGVLTVFTKYRGIGDCGSFAKYQWDQVDFKAIEYREKSDCDGNLSSQKITPKFIPNLLYNPF
;
A
#
# COMPACT_ATOMS: atom_id res chain seq x y z
N MET A 1 -8.77 45.87 7.63
CA MET A 1 -7.32 45.74 7.34
C MET A 1 -6.80 44.59 8.17
N ARG A 2 -6.36 43.52 7.50
CA ARG A 2 -5.65 42.30 7.96
C ARG A 2 -6.28 41.46 9.09
N LEU A 3 -6.96 40.40 8.65
CA LEU A 3 -7.14 39.16 9.38
C LEU A 3 -5.76 38.50 9.54
N ASN A 4 -5.33 38.27 10.78
CA ASN A 4 -4.14 37.48 11.06
C ASN A 4 -4.50 36.00 10.86
N HIS A 5 -4.05 35.41 9.75
CA HIS A 5 -3.95 33.96 9.62
C HIS A 5 -2.88 33.48 10.59
N ALA A 6 -3.27 32.67 11.58
CA ALA A 6 -2.33 31.80 12.25
C ALA A 6 -1.84 30.76 11.23
N PRO A 7 -0.54 30.40 11.22
CA PRO A 7 -0.10 29.25 10.45
C PRO A 7 -0.78 28.00 11.03
N GLU A 8 -1.41 27.20 10.16
CA GLU A 8 -1.90 25.86 10.51
C GLU A 8 -0.77 25.10 11.21
N ALA A 9 -1.09 24.54 12.37
CA ALA A 9 -0.19 23.70 13.13
C ALA A 9 0.30 22.59 12.21
N ILE A 10 1.61 22.56 11.99
CA ILE A 10 2.30 21.38 11.49
C ILE A 10 2.02 20.31 12.55
N ASP A 11 1.26 19.29 12.16
CA ASP A 11 0.73 18.23 13.03
C ASP A 11 1.77 17.79 14.07
N GLU A 12 1.52 18.07 15.36
CA GLU A 12 2.43 17.71 16.47
C GLU A 12 2.68 16.19 16.54
N ASP A 13 1.80 15.41 15.90
CA ASP A 13 1.89 13.96 15.71
C ASP A 13 3.06 13.52 14.80
N LEU A 14 3.65 14.44 14.02
CA LEU A 14 4.86 14.15 13.23
C LEU A 14 6.15 14.22 14.07
N GLU A 15 6.18 15.02 15.15
CA GLU A 15 7.38 15.22 15.97
C GLU A 15 7.50 14.23 17.13
N GLN A 16 6.38 13.70 17.62
CA GLN A 16 6.38 12.61 18.60
C GLN A 16 6.09 11.33 17.86
N GLY A 17 7.11 10.47 17.73
CA GLY A 17 7.05 9.19 17.03
C GLY A 17 6.01 8.23 17.59
N ASP A 18 4.73 8.54 17.40
CA ASP A 18 3.62 7.62 17.54
C ASP A 18 3.86 6.53 16.49
N PRO A 19 4.15 5.29 16.91
CA PRO A 19 4.34 4.18 15.99
C PRO A 19 3.05 3.82 15.24
N PHE A 20 1.92 4.46 15.57
CA PHE A 20 0.62 4.29 14.93
C PHE A 20 0.19 5.56 14.21
N PHE A 21 0.75 5.81 13.01
CA PHE A 21 0.28 6.87 12.10
C PHE A 21 -1.19 6.69 11.71
N ARG A 22 -2.11 7.10 12.58
CA ARG A 22 -3.54 7.11 12.25
C ARG A 22 -3.77 8.14 11.16
N VAL A 23 -4.75 7.87 10.32
CA VAL A 23 -5.14 8.85 9.31
C VAL A 23 -5.69 10.09 10.02
N PRO A 24 -5.19 11.31 9.74
CA PRO A 24 -5.75 12.54 10.28
C PRO A 24 -7.27 12.60 10.05
N GLU A 25 -8.02 13.11 11.02
CA GLU A 25 -9.50 13.09 10.99
C GLU A 25 -10.05 13.78 9.74
N SER A 26 -9.42 14.88 9.29
CA SER A 26 -9.77 15.59 8.05
C SER A 26 -9.62 14.71 6.80
N ILE A 27 -8.54 13.93 6.72
CA ILE A 27 -8.28 12.99 5.63
C ILE A 27 -9.30 11.85 5.68
N MET A 28 -9.54 11.27 6.87
CA MET A 28 -10.56 10.22 7.03
C MET A 28 -11.94 10.72 6.60
N GLN A 29 -12.35 11.89 7.07
CA GLN A 29 -13.64 12.48 6.75
C GLN A 29 -13.80 12.72 5.24
N TYR A 30 -12.72 13.08 4.55
CA TYR A 30 -12.72 13.15 3.09
C TYR A 30 -13.04 11.79 2.47
N PHE A 31 -12.34 10.72 2.84
CA PHE A 31 -12.60 9.38 2.29
C PHE A 31 -14.02 8.90 2.60
N TYR A 32 -14.51 9.12 3.83
CA TYR A 32 -15.90 8.81 4.19
C TYR A 32 -16.93 9.53 3.33
N SER A 33 -16.74 10.84 3.14
CA SER A 33 -17.69 11.69 2.42
C SER A 33 -17.69 11.40 0.91
N ASN A 34 -16.58 10.88 0.38
CA ASN A 34 -16.40 10.58 -1.04
C ASN A 34 -16.41 9.07 -1.36
N ARG A 35 -16.87 8.23 -0.43
CA ARG A 35 -16.68 6.78 -0.49
C ARG A 35 -17.24 6.12 -1.76
N ASP A 36 -18.41 6.58 -2.20
CA ASP A 36 -19.11 6.02 -3.36
C ASP A 36 -18.42 6.45 -4.66
N GLN A 37 -18.03 7.72 -4.75
CA GLN A 37 -17.29 8.27 -5.89
C GLN A 37 -15.91 7.61 -6.06
N LEU A 38 -15.22 7.36 -4.95
CA LEU A 38 -13.91 6.71 -4.94
C LEU A 38 -14.00 5.17 -5.04
N THR A 39 -15.22 4.62 -4.99
CA THR A 39 -15.50 3.17 -4.98
C THR A 39 -14.68 2.47 -3.90
N LEU A 40 -14.66 3.02 -2.68
CA LEU A 40 -13.84 2.48 -1.60
C LEU A 40 -14.27 1.05 -1.27
N CYS A 41 -13.30 0.14 -1.24
CA CYS A 41 -13.50 -1.25 -0.83
C CYS A 41 -14.66 -1.91 -1.58
N PRO A 42 -14.52 -2.14 -2.91
CA PRO A 42 -15.60 -2.66 -3.74
C PRO A 42 -16.11 -4.04 -3.30
N GLY A 43 -15.25 -4.86 -2.67
CA GLY A 43 -15.64 -6.13 -2.02
C GLY A 43 -16.42 -5.99 -0.71
N GLY A 44 -16.69 -4.75 -0.26
CA GLY A 44 -17.36 -4.45 1.00
C GLY A 44 -16.38 -4.09 2.12
N THR A 45 -16.95 -3.66 3.25
CA THR A 45 -16.20 -3.30 4.46
C THR A 45 -16.65 -4.14 5.63
N SER A 46 -15.71 -4.66 6.42
CA SER A 46 -16.02 -5.37 7.68
C SER A 46 -15.81 -4.52 8.92
N PHE A 47 -15.17 -3.36 8.76
CA PHE A 47 -14.83 -2.45 9.86
C PHE A 47 -15.09 -1.00 9.45
N PRO A 48 -15.36 -0.10 10.42
CA PRO A 48 -15.20 1.32 10.19
C PRO A 48 -13.76 1.60 9.74
N PHE A 49 -13.58 2.37 8.67
CA PHE A 49 -12.27 2.77 8.18
C PHE A 49 -11.35 3.38 9.24
N GLN A 50 -11.83 3.97 10.35
CA GLN A 50 -10.92 4.46 11.40
C GLN A 50 -10.16 3.34 12.12
N VAL A 51 -10.60 2.09 12.01
CA VAL A 51 -9.96 0.94 12.65
C VAL A 51 -9.06 0.24 11.64
N GLY A 52 -7.75 0.25 11.90
CA GLY A 52 -6.77 -0.47 11.08
C GLY A 52 -6.40 0.20 9.75
N SER A 53 -6.81 1.47 9.55
CA SER A 53 -6.35 2.32 8.45
C SER A 53 -5.32 3.34 8.94
N PHE A 54 -4.41 3.72 8.06
CA PHE A 54 -3.24 4.54 8.38
C PHE A 54 -2.96 5.55 7.26
N ALA A 55 -2.39 6.72 7.59
CA ALA A 55 -1.89 7.66 6.60
C ALA A 55 -0.42 7.94 6.87
N TYR A 56 0.41 7.60 5.91
CA TYR A 56 1.85 7.79 6.01
C TYR A 56 2.27 8.97 5.15
N PRO A 57 3.21 9.82 5.60
CA PRO A 57 3.82 10.81 4.73
C PRO A 57 4.37 10.18 3.44
N LEU A 58 4.12 10.84 2.31
CA LEU A 58 4.54 10.38 0.98
C LEU A 58 5.21 11.53 0.21
N GLY A 59 6.54 11.57 0.26
CA GLY A 59 7.31 12.68 -0.28
C GLY A 59 7.08 13.97 0.52
N THR A 60 7.08 15.13 -0.15
CA THR A 60 7.01 16.44 0.52
C THR A 60 5.61 17.01 0.69
N GLN A 61 4.61 16.51 -0.05
CA GLN A 61 3.27 17.11 -0.13
C GLN A 61 2.18 16.07 -0.38
N GLY A 62 2.10 15.05 0.48
CA GLY A 62 1.03 14.08 0.39
C GLY A 62 1.13 12.95 1.40
N TYR A 63 0.11 12.11 1.37
CA TYR A 63 0.00 10.92 2.20
C TYR A 63 -0.29 9.69 1.35
N LEU A 64 0.34 8.58 1.70
CA LEU A 64 -0.13 7.25 1.35
C LEU A 64 -1.18 6.84 2.38
N VAL A 65 -2.44 6.80 1.96
CA VAL A 65 -3.55 6.38 2.81
C VAL A 65 -3.83 4.90 2.56
N GLN A 66 -3.64 4.10 3.59
CA GLN A 66 -3.97 2.68 3.67
C GLN A 66 -5.34 2.53 4.32
N LEU A 67 -6.35 2.12 3.56
CA LEU A 67 -7.69 1.84 4.09
C LEU A 67 -7.86 0.35 4.29
N LEU A 68 -8.11 -0.08 5.53
CA LEU A 68 -8.55 -1.45 5.81
C LEU A 68 -9.99 -1.64 5.32
N CYS A 69 -10.16 -2.53 4.36
CA CYS A 69 -11.47 -2.88 3.82
C CYS A 69 -12.12 -3.98 4.67
N PHE A 70 -11.49 -5.15 4.71
CA PHE A 70 -11.99 -6.29 5.48
C PHE A 70 -10.84 -7.18 5.94
N GLN A 71 -11.13 -8.03 6.92
CA GLN A 71 -10.19 -9.02 7.43
C GLN A 71 -10.56 -10.39 6.86
N THR A 72 -9.56 -11.05 6.28
CA THR A 72 -9.66 -12.45 5.87
C THR A 72 -9.25 -13.36 7.03
N ALA A 73 -9.29 -14.68 6.84
CA ALA A 73 -9.01 -15.64 7.91
C ALA A 73 -7.63 -15.49 8.59
N TYR A 74 -6.63 -14.92 7.91
CA TYR A 74 -5.25 -14.83 8.42
C TYR A 74 -4.47 -13.59 7.96
N GLN A 75 -5.12 -12.67 7.24
CA GLN A 75 -4.52 -11.44 6.73
C GLN A 75 -5.61 -10.43 6.38
N ASN A 76 -5.24 -9.20 6.08
CA ASN A 76 -6.18 -8.13 5.79
C ASN A 76 -6.25 -7.83 4.29
N ASN A 77 -7.32 -7.16 3.88
CA ASN A 77 -7.48 -6.58 2.56
C ASN A 77 -7.52 -5.05 2.66
N TYR A 78 -6.80 -4.39 1.76
CA TYR A 78 -6.63 -2.94 1.76
C TYR A 78 -6.87 -2.33 0.38
N ASN A 79 -7.38 -1.10 0.37
CA ASN A 79 -7.16 -0.18 -0.75
C ASN A 79 -6.17 0.90 -0.34
N PHE A 80 -5.28 1.26 -1.26
CA PHE A 80 -4.31 2.33 -1.05
C PHE A 80 -4.65 3.52 -1.94
N PHE A 81 -4.45 4.72 -1.41
CA PHE A 81 -4.66 5.97 -2.11
C PHE A 81 -3.52 6.94 -1.85
N VAL A 82 -3.20 7.75 -2.85
CA VAL A 82 -2.38 8.94 -2.65
C VAL A 82 -3.29 10.12 -2.45
N TYR A 83 -3.17 10.77 -1.31
CA TYR A 83 -3.90 11.98 -0.94
C TYR A 83 -2.94 13.17 -1.00
N ARG A 84 -3.31 14.23 -1.73
CA ARG A 84 -2.54 15.48 -1.79
C ARG A 84 -3.44 16.69 -1.64
N GLU A 85 -3.02 17.63 -0.83
CA GLU A 85 -3.60 18.97 -0.79
C GLU A 85 -2.88 19.85 -1.80
N THR A 86 -3.66 20.59 -2.57
CA THR A 86 -3.14 21.51 -3.59
C THR A 86 -3.85 22.85 -3.48
N ASN A 87 -3.32 23.88 -4.13
CA ASN A 87 -3.99 25.19 -4.21
C ASN A 87 -5.39 25.13 -4.88
N GLN A 88 -5.71 24.03 -5.57
CA GLN A 88 -7.00 23.79 -6.23
C GLN A 88 -7.91 22.86 -5.41
N GLY A 89 -7.52 22.53 -4.18
CA GLY A 89 -8.21 21.59 -3.30
C GLY A 89 -7.54 20.23 -3.25
N VAL A 90 -8.27 19.24 -2.75
CA VAL A 90 -7.79 17.88 -2.51
C VAL A 90 -7.77 17.07 -3.81
N LYS A 91 -6.62 16.43 -4.10
CA LYS A 91 -6.45 15.45 -5.17
C LYS A 91 -6.22 14.08 -4.58
N VAL A 92 -7.07 13.12 -4.92
CA VAL A 92 -6.93 11.72 -4.53
C VAL A 92 -6.79 10.83 -5.76
N SER A 93 -5.83 9.91 -5.72
CA SER A 93 -5.64 8.88 -6.74
C SER A 93 -5.51 7.50 -6.11
N ARG A 94 -6.24 6.52 -6.66
CA ARG A 94 -6.11 5.12 -6.25
C ARG A 94 -4.73 4.59 -6.64
N VAL A 95 -4.04 3.95 -5.69
CA VAL A 95 -2.77 3.28 -5.93
C VAL A 95 -3.03 1.97 -6.64
N LYS A 96 -2.24 1.71 -7.68
CA LYS A 96 -2.14 0.41 -8.33
C LYS A 96 -0.74 -0.13 -8.10
N LEU A 97 -0.64 -1.40 -7.72
CA LEU A 97 0.62 -2.09 -7.50
C LEU A 97 0.84 -3.10 -8.62
N PRO A 98 2.06 -3.19 -9.18
CA PRO A 98 2.42 -4.30 -10.04
C PRO A 98 2.27 -5.64 -9.30
N SER A 99 1.59 -6.58 -9.92
CA SER A 99 1.55 -7.99 -9.52
C SER A 99 2.05 -8.84 -10.67
N PHE A 100 2.42 -10.08 -10.40
CA PHE A 100 2.96 -10.97 -11.41
C PHE A 100 2.23 -12.30 -11.38
N GLU A 101 1.63 -12.66 -12.50
CA GLU A 101 0.85 -13.87 -12.66
C GLU A 101 1.42 -14.73 -13.78
N ILE A 102 1.15 -16.04 -13.74
CA ILE A 102 1.47 -16.95 -14.83
C ILE A 102 0.24 -17.03 -15.75
N ASN A 103 0.39 -16.59 -17.00
CA ASN A 103 -0.68 -16.69 -17.98
C ASN A 103 -0.86 -18.12 -18.51
N SER A 104 -1.85 -18.32 -19.38
CA SER A 104 -2.16 -19.64 -19.97
C SER A 104 -1.02 -20.25 -20.80
N SER A 105 -0.05 -19.45 -21.27
CA SER A 105 1.14 -19.93 -21.98
C SER A 105 2.32 -20.26 -21.05
N GLY A 106 2.12 -20.17 -19.73
CA GLY A 106 3.16 -20.41 -18.74
C GLY A 106 4.15 -19.25 -18.60
N GLN A 107 3.89 -18.10 -19.21
CA GLN A 107 4.72 -16.92 -19.11
C GLN A 107 4.28 -16.05 -17.93
N ARG A 108 5.27 -15.51 -17.21
CA ARG A 108 5.02 -14.50 -16.19
C ARG A 108 4.70 -13.18 -16.86
N VAL A 109 3.53 -12.62 -16.55
CA VAL A 109 3.08 -11.32 -17.02
C VAL A 109 2.86 -10.40 -15.83
N GLU A 110 3.19 -9.13 -16.01
CA GLU A 110 2.85 -8.11 -15.04
C GLU A 110 1.37 -7.73 -15.20
N THR A 111 0.65 -7.71 -14.09
CA THR A 111 -0.71 -7.19 -13.95
C THR A 111 -0.70 -6.04 -12.96
N GLN A 112 -1.83 -5.34 -12.82
CA GLN A 112 -1.97 -4.25 -11.85
C GLN A 112 -3.13 -4.58 -10.92
N ILE A 113 -2.86 -4.51 -9.62
CA ILE A 113 -3.86 -4.74 -8.56
C ILE A 113 -4.09 -3.45 -7.77
N ASP A 114 -5.32 -3.25 -7.29
CA ASP A 114 -5.68 -2.13 -6.41
C ASP A 114 -6.41 -2.59 -5.12
N GLU A 115 -6.70 -3.89 -5.01
CA GLU A 115 -7.06 -4.57 -3.77
C GLU A 115 -5.86 -5.40 -3.29
N VAL A 116 -5.24 -4.95 -2.20
CA VAL A 116 -4.02 -5.56 -1.68
C VAL A 116 -4.38 -6.45 -0.50
N VAL A 117 -4.12 -7.75 -0.65
CA VAL A 117 -4.34 -8.73 0.41
C VAL A 117 -3.00 -9.16 0.99
N GLY A 118 -2.84 -9.06 2.30
CA GLY A 118 -1.62 -9.52 2.96
C GLY A 118 -1.34 -8.84 4.29
N LEU A 119 -0.11 -9.06 4.75
CA LEU A 119 0.54 -8.26 5.78
C LEU A 119 1.31 -7.15 5.07
N VAL A 120 0.96 -5.90 5.36
CA VAL A 120 1.51 -4.72 4.70
C VAL A 120 2.33 -3.91 5.67
N ASP A 121 3.42 -3.33 5.18
CA ASP A 121 4.29 -2.44 5.94
C ASP A 121 4.85 -1.36 5.00
N TYR A 122 4.83 -0.10 5.42
CA TYR A 122 5.33 1.01 4.61
C TYR A 122 6.35 1.82 5.40
N ASP A 123 7.55 1.95 4.84
CA ASP A 123 8.61 2.82 5.35
C ASP A 123 8.50 4.20 4.67
N PRO A 124 8.04 5.26 5.36
CA PRO A 124 7.90 6.59 4.79
C PRO A 124 9.25 7.29 4.53
N ILE A 125 10.32 6.88 5.20
CA ILE A 125 11.67 7.43 5.00
C ILE A 125 12.25 6.90 3.69
N GLN A 126 12.10 5.60 3.45
CA GLN A 126 12.59 4.97 2.21
C GLN A 126 11.58 5.07 1.06
N GLY A 127 10.31 5.33 1.35
CA GLY A 127 9.23 5.26 0.37
C GLY A 127 9.00 3.83 -0.14
N VAL A 128 9.19 2.83 0.72
CA VAL A 128 9.10 1.41 0.35
C VAL A 128 7.88 0.77 0.99
N LEU A 129 6.98 0.26 0.15
CA LEU A 129 5.85 -0.58 0.57
C LEU A 129 6.22 -2.05 0.44
N THR A 130 6.13 -2.79 1.53
CA THR A 130 6.32 -4.25 1.57
C THR A 130 4.97 -4.93 1.73
N VAL A 131 4.74 -5.98 0.96
CA VAL A 131 3.53 -6.81 1.04
C VAL A 131 3.93 -8.28 1.12
N PHE A 132 3.46 -8.97 2.16
CA PHE A 132 3.56 -10.41 2.30
C PHE A 132 2.17 -11.04 2.27
N THR A 133 1.88 -11.81 1.23
CA THR A 133 0.59 -12.46 1.03
C THR A 133 0.73 -13.94 1.30
N LYS A 134 -0.07 -14.48 2.21
CA LYS A 134 -0.22 -15.92 2.42
C LYS A 134 -1.29 -16.46 1.49
N TYR A 135 -1.06 -17.63 0.89
CA TYR A 135 -2.10 -18.33 0.13
C TYR A 135 -2.94 -19.25 1.04
N ARG A 136 -2.43 -19.61 2.22
CA ARG A 136 -3.17 -20.33 3.27
C ARG A 136 -2.62 -20.04 4.67
N GLY A 137 -3.39 -20.40 5.71
CA GLY A 137 -3.13 -19.97 7.09
C GLY A 137 -1.76 -20.30 7.68
N ILE A 138 -1.15 -21.43 7.28
CA ILE A 138 0.21 -21.84 7.70
C ILE A 138 1.31 -20.98 7.06
N GLY A 139 1.06 -20.33 5.92
CA GLY A 139 2.03 -19.46 5.26
C GLY A 139 3.24 -20.19 4.64
N ASP A 140 3.08 -21.46 4.28
CA ASP A 140 4.08 -22.25 3.55
C ASP A 140 4.11 -21.99 2.04
N CYS A 141 3.16 -21.21 1.54
CA CYS A 141 3.07 -20.71 0.17
C CYS A 141 2.46 -19.31 0.19
N GLY A 142 2.82 -18.51 -0.81
CA GLY A 142 2.48 -17.10 -0.84
C GLY A 142 3.40 -16.27 -1.73
N SER A 143 3.26 -14.96 -1.63
CA SER A 143 4.11 -13.99 -2.32
C SER A 143 4.69 -12.95 -1.36
N PHE A 144 5.81 -12.38 -1.77
CA PHE A 144 6.48 -11.27 -1.12
C PHE A 144 6.83 -10.24 -2.19
N ALA A 145 6.43 -9.01 -1.98
CA ALA A 145 6.73 -7.91 -2.89
C ALA A 145 7.27 -6.69 -2.13
N LYS A 146 8.20 -5.98 -2.77
CA LYS A 146 8.60 -4.63 -2.37
C LYS A 146 8.36 -3.68 -3.52
N TYR A 147 7.78 -2.54 -3.19
CA TYR A 147 7.47 -1.48 -4.11
C TYR A 147 8.15 -0.19 -3.69
N GLN A 148 8.88 0.44 -4.60
CA GLN A 148 9.47 1.75 -4.40
C GLN A 148 8.53 2.81 -4.95
N TRP A 149 8.27 3.85 -4.16
CA TRP A 149 7.62 5.06 -4.63
C TRP A 149 8.55 5.86 -5.56
N ASP A 150 8.09 6.17 -6.78
CA ASP A 150 8.87 6.91 -7.79
C ASP A 150 8.42 8.38 -7.99
N GLN A 151 7.67 8.92 -7.02
CA GLN A 151 6.99 10.23 -7.04
C GLN A 151 5.65 10.26 -7.81
N VAL A 152 5.40 9.29 -8.69
CA VAL A 152 4.17 9.19 -9.47
C VAL A 152 3.35 7.98 -9.02
N ASP A 153 3.97 6.81 -9.01
CA ASP A 153 3.38 5.51 -8.70
C ASP A 153 4.35 4.63 -7.88
N PHE A 154 3.89 3.45 -7.49
CA PHE A 154 4.72 2.41 -6.92
C PHE A 154 5.26 1.48 -8.02
N LYS A 155 6.57 1.24 -8.04
CA LYS A 155 7.24 0.29 -8.94
C LYS A 155 7.77 -0.90 -8.17
N ALA A 156 7.54 -2.12 -8.68
CA ALA A 156 8.07 -3.31 -8.05
C ALA A 156 9.60 -3.35 -8.18
N ILE A 157 10.30 -3.45 -7.05
CA ILE A 157 11.76 -3.61 -6.99
C ILE A 157 12.16 -5.02 -6.57
N GLU A 158 11.24 -5.76 -5.94
CA GLU A 158 11.42 -7.18 -5.60
C GLU A 158 10.05 -7.87 -5.68
N TYR A 159 10.00 -9.04 -6.32
CA TYR A 159 8.84 -9.93 -6.28
C TYR A 159 9.31 -11.38 -6.17
N ARG A 160 8.76 -12.09 -5.19
CA ARG A 160 9.09 -13.47 -4.86
C ARG A 160 7.79 -14.22 -4.63
N GLU A 161 7.71 -15.44 -5.11
CA GLU A 161 6.50 -16.25 -4.99
C GLU A 161 6.89 -17.72 -4.78
N LYS A 162 6.18 -18.37 -3.88
CA LYS A 162 6.16 -19.81 -3.70
C LYS A 162 4.72 -20.28 -3.86
N SER A 163 4.39 -20.84 -5.02
CA SER A 163 3.05 -21.36 -5.31
C SER A 163 2.79 -22.71 -4.65
N ASP A 164 3.83 -23.51 -4.43
CA ASP A 164 3.70 -24.87 -3.94
C ASP A 164 3.40 -24.88 -2.43
N CYS A 165 2.18 -25.20 -2.05
CA CYS A 165 1.74 -25.30 -0.66
C CYS A 165 2.06 -26.68 -0.04
N ASP A 166 3.34 -27.07 -0.09
CA ASP A 166 3.86 -28.41 0.23
C ASP A 166 4.22 -28.62 1.71
N GLY A 167 3.95 -27.64 2.58
CA GLY A 167 4.32 -27.65 4.00
C GLY A 167 5.80 -27.36 4.26
N ASN A 168 6.60 -27.14 3.21
CA ASN A 168 8.02 -26.83 3.35
C ASN A 168 8.21 -25.32 3.54
N LEU A 169 8.57 -24.95 4.77
CA LEU A 169 8.87 -23.57 5.17
C LEU A 169 10.33 -23.16 4.91
N SER A 170 11.20 -24.11 4.52
CA SER A 170 12.58 -23.76 4.18
C SER A 170 12.57 -22.82 2.97
N SER A 171 13.55 -21.91 2.93
CA SER A 171 13.76 -20.98 1.83
C SER A 171 14.09 -21.76 0.54
N GLN A 172 13.08 -22.38 -0.07
CA GLN A 172 13.20 -22.96 -1.39
C GLN A 172 13.72 -21.85 -2.28
N LYS A 173 14.81 -22.16 -3.01
CA LYS A 173 15.47 -21.30 -3.99
C LYS A 173 14.45 -20.35 -4.60
N ILE A 174 14.37 -19.15 -4.03
CA ILE A 174 13.70 -18.04 -4.64
C ILE A 174 14.55 -17.85 -5.87
N THR A 175 14.06 -18.27 -7.03
CA THR A 175 14.69 -17.84 -8.26
C THR A 175 14.41 -16.35 -8.30
N PRO A 176 15.40 -15.47 -8.13
CA PRO A 176 15.23 -14.08 -8.50
C PRO A 176 15.20 -14.14 -10.02
N LYS A 177 14.05 -14.51 -10.60
CA LYS A 177 13.83 -14.33 -12.02
C LYS A 177 13.59 -12.84 -12.15
N PHE A 178 14.73 -12.15 -12.31
CA PHE A 178 14.85 -10.76 -12.71
C PHE A 178 13.61 -10.35 -13.48
N ILE A 179 12.91 -9.33 -13.00
CA ILE A 179 11.98 -8.57 -13.83
C ILE A 179 12.84 -8.11 -15.02
N PRO A 180 12.61 -8.65 -16.23
CA PRO A 180 13.49 -8.41 -17.36
C PRO A 180 13.22 -6.97 -17.82
N ASN A 181 13.91 -6.02 -17.17
CA ASN A 181 14.06 -4.58 -17.45
C ASN A 181 14.46 -3.77 -16.20
N LEU A 182 14.59 -4.38 -15.01
CA LEU A 182 15.28 -3.73 -13.89
C LEU A 182 16.79 -3.84 -14.09
N LEU A 183 17.35 -2.88 -14.83
CA LEU A 183 18.79 -2.60 -14.81
C LEU A 183 19.17 -2.15 -13.40
N TYR A 184 19.51 -3.10 -12.53
CA TYR A 184 20.12 -2.79 -11.25
C TYR A 184 21.63 -2.70 -11.44
N ASN A 185 22.15 -1.50 -11.22
CA ASN A 185 23.56 -1.19 -11.08
C ASN A 185 24.03 -1.72 -9.71
N PRO A 186 24.93 -2.72 -9.64
CA PRO A 186 25.38 -3.26 -8.37
C PRO A 186 26.50 -2.37 -7.80
N PHE A 187 26.51 -2.19 -6.49
CA PHE A 187 27.77 -2.14 -5.77
C PHE A 187 28.45 -3.51 -5.86
#